data_AF-A0A5B8C3C0-F1
#
_entry.id   AF-A0A5B8C3C0-F1
#
_cell.length_a   1.000
_cell.length_b   1.000
_cell.length_c   1.000
_cell.angle_alpha   90.00
_cell.angle_beta   90.00
_cell.angle_gamma   90.00
#
_symmetry.space_group_name_H-M   'P 1'
#
loop_
_entity.id
_entity.type
_entity.pdbx_description
1 polymer ?
#
loop_
_entity_poly.entity_id
_entity_poly.type
_entity_poly.pdbx_seq_one_letter_code
_entity_poly.pdbx_strand_id
1 'polypeptide(L)'
;MSQQDTAADYQDPVAARRLDANAAAGPLRDLFTVDLVDALSTCASCGSAAPLAAHLLYADAPALVVRCPSCAAVVLRFSSSGGVLRLDLTGARLITVQTQEGTT
;
A
#
# COMPACT_ATOMS: atom_id res chain seq x y z
N MET A 1 44.56 -18.60 15.96
CA MET A 1 43.86 -18.03 14.81
C MET A 1 42.61 -17.32 15.30
N SER A 2 42.73 -16.03 15.62
CA SER A 2 41.57 -15.18 15.94
C SER A 2 41.25 -14.38 14.68
N GLN A 3 40.28 -14.84 13.90
CA GLN A 3 39.67 -14.04 12.84
C GLN A 3 38.52 -13.25 13.48
N GLN A 4 38.84 -12.05 13.94
CA GLN A 4 37.87 -11.04 14.36
C GLN A 4 38.18 -9.78 13.58
N ASP A 5 37.82 -9.79 12.29
CA ASP A 5 37.92 -8.62 11.43
C ASP A 5 36.53 -8.25 10.88
N THR A 6 36.08 -7.09 11.38
CA THR A 6 35.34 -6.02 10.69
C THR A 6 33.92 -6.28 10.14
N ALA A 7 32.95 -6.37 11.05
CA ALA A 7 31.59 -5.83 10.82
C ALA A 7 31.36 -4.49 11.55
N ALA A 8 32.41 -3.93 12.15
CA ALA A 8 32.32 -2.84 13.13
C ALA A 8 32.48 -1.42 12.56
N ASP A 9 32.61 -1.24 11.24
CA ASP A 9 32.88 0.09 10.65
C ASP A 9 32.02 0.42 9.41
N TYR A 10 30.89 -0.25 9.19
CA TYR A 10 29.92 0.20 8.18
C TYR A 10 29.14 1.40 8.73
N GLN A 11 29.67 2.61 8.49
CA GLN A 11 28.93 3.84 8.73
C GLN A 11 27.86 3.98 7.65
N ASP A 12 26.59 3.73 7.98
CA ASP A 12 25.48 3.90 7.05
C ASP A 12 25.31 5.41 6.73
N PRO A 13 25.69 5.87 5.52
CA PRO A 13 25.61 7.28 5.16
C PRO A 13 24.16 7.78 5.04
N VAL A 14 23.18 6.86 5.01
CA VAL A 14 21.75 7.19 4.95
C VAL A 14 21.15 7.38 6.35
N ALA A 15 21.77 6.84 7.39
CA ALA A 15 21.28 6.95 8.77
C ALA A 15 21.10 8.42 9.20
N ALA A 16 22.01 9.30 8.79
CA ALA A 16 21.95 10.74 9.09
C ALA A 16 20.75 11.46 8.45
N ARG A 17 20.12 10.88 7.41
CA ARG A 17 18.96 11.45 6.71
C ARG A 17 17.63 10.79 7.11
N ARG A 18 17.66 9.79 8.00
CA ARG A 18 16.45 9.06 8.40
C ARG A 18 15.59 9.91 9.30
N LEU A 19 14.35 10.15 8.89
CA LEU A 19 13.33 10.76 9.73
C LEU A 19 12.53 9.70 10.46
N ASP A 20 11.90 10.12 11.54
CA ASP A 20 10.84 9.33 12.18
C ASP A 20 9.65 9.16 11.23
N ALA A 21 9.04 7.97 11.22
CA ALA A 21 7.97 7.66 10.27
C ALA A 21 6.69 8.49 10.51
N ASN A 22 6.51 9.10 11.70
CA ASN A 22 5.40 10.03 11.93
C ASN A 22 5.49 11.27 11.02
N ALA A 23 6.67 11.60 10.49
CA ALA A 23 6.81 12.66 9.48
C ALA A 23 6.00 12.40 8.20
N ALA A 24 5.65 11.13 7.91
CA ALA A 24 4.80 10.76 6.77
C ALA A 24 3.30 10.95 7.06
N ALA A 25 2.90 11.28 8.29
CA ALA A 25 1.48 11.36 8.67
C ALA A 25 0.69 12.37 7.81
N GLY A 26 1.26 13.52 7.47
CA GLY A 26 0.62 14.50 6.59
C GLY A 26 0.37 13.93 5.19
N PRO A 27 1.43 13.63 4.41
CA PRO A 27 1.28 13.09 3.06
C PRO A 27 0.45 11.82 2.95
N LEU A 28 0.51 10.93 3.95
CA LEU A 28 -0.30 9.70 3.94
C LEU A 28 -1.78 9.96 4.25
N ARG A 29 -2.12 11.00 5.02
CA ARG A 29 -3.53 11.38 5.23
C ARG A 29 -4.18 11.78 3.92
N ASP A 30 -3.47 12.50 3.06
CA ASP A 30 -3.99 12.89 1.74
C ASP A 30 -4.32 11.66 0.87
N LEU A 31 -3.49 10.61 0.91
CA LEU A 31 -3.76 9.36 0.20
C LEU A 31 -5.02 8.63 0.69
N PHE A 32 -5.35 8.72 1.98
CA PHE A 32 -6.51 8.04 2.55
C PHE A 32 -7.82 8.84 2.47
N THR A 33 -7.78 10.10 2.00
CA THR A 33 -8.96 10.95 1.82
C THR A 33 -9.43 11.06 0.38
N VAL A 34 -8.65 10.57 -0.59
CA VAL A 34 -9.05 10.55 -2.01
C VAL A 34 -10.12 9.51 -2.31
N ASP A 35 -10.94 9.79 -3.32
CA ASP A 35 -11.81 8.79 -3.91
C ASP A 35 -10.97 7.72 -4.63
N LEU A 36 -11.12 6.47 -4.22
CA LEU A 36 -10.37 5.34 -4.75
C LEU A 36 -11.01 4.71 -5.99
N VAL A 37 -12.19 5.16 -6.41
CA VAL A 37 -12.88 4.62 -7.61
C VAL A 37 -11.96 4.64 -8.83
N ASP A 38 -11.26 5.76 -9.05
CA ASP A 38 -10.33 5.95 -10.16
C ASP A 38 -8.88 5.55 -9.84
N ALA A 39 -8.62 5.06 -8.62
CA ALA A 39 -7.27 4.63 -8.25
C ALA A 39 -6.83 3.44 -9.12
N LEU A 40 -5.63 3.50 -9.67
CA LEU A 40 -5.05 2.37 -10.39
C LEU A 40 -4.40 1.40 -9.41
N SER A 41 -4.78 0.13 -9.47
CA SER A 41 -4.13 -0.95 -8.74
C SER A 41 -3.34 -1.84 -9.69
N THR A 42 -2.06 -2.02 -9.38
CA THR A 42 -1.19 -2.98 -10.07
C THR A 42 -1.17 -4.29 -9.29
N CYS A 43 -1.64 -5.38 -9.90
CA CYS A 43 -1.67 -6.69 -9.25
C CYS A 43 -0.25 -7.21 -8.96
N ALA A 44 0.02 -7.63 -7.72
CA ALA A 44 1.30 -8.22 -7.35
C ALA A 44 1.53 -9.61 -7.96
N SER A 45 0.46 -10.31 -8.38
CA SER A 45 0.56 -11.65 -8.96
C SER A 45 0.85 -11.65 -10.46
N CYS A 46 0.07 -10.90 -11.26
CA CYS A 46 0.20 -10.91 -12.72
C CYS A 46 0.72 -9.59 -13.33
N GLY A 47 0.88 -8.53 -12.53
CA GLY A 47 1.38 -7.24 -12.98
C GLY A 47 0.37 -6.37 -13.74
N SER A 48 -0.85 -6.85 -14.01
CA SER A 48 -1.88 -6.03 -14.69
C SER A 48 -2.24 -4.83 -13.84
N ALA A 49 -2.32 -3.65 -14.46
CA ALA A 49 -2.85 -2.44 -13.84
C ALA A 49 -4.26 -2.18 -14.36
N ALA A 50 -5.20 -1.91 -13.44
CA ALA A 50 -6.57 -1.53 -13.76
C ALA A 50 -7.13 -0.58 -12.70
N PRO A 51 -8.12 0.27 -13.04
CA PRO A 51 -8.87 1.02 -12.04
C PRO A 51 -9.44 0.09 -10.97
N LEU A 52 -9.47 0.53 -9.71
CA LEU A 52 -9.97 -0.26 -8.60
C LEU A 52 -11.44 -0.61 -8.82
N ALA A 53 -12.22 0.30 -9.42
CA ALA A 53 -13.61 0.06 -9.81
C ALA A 53 -13.80 -1.08 -10.81
N ALA A 54 -12.77 -1.49 -11.55
CA ALA A 54 -12.83 -2.62 -12.49
C ALA A 54 -12.51 -3.98 -11.83
N HIS A 55 -12.19 -4.00 -10.54
CA HIS A 55 -11.89 -5.24 -9.80
C HIS A 55 -13.15 -5.95 -9.32
N LEU A 56 -13.00 -7.25 -9.00
CA LEU A 56 -14.10 -8.08 -8.52
C LEU A 56 -14.19 -7.99 -7.00
N LEU A 57 -15.31 -7.45 -6.47
CA LEU A 57 -15.56 -7.31 -5.04
C LEU A 57 -16.44 -8.47 -4.52
N TYR A 58 -16.01 -9.06 -3.40
CA TYR A 58 -16.78 -10.00 -2.60
C TYR A 58 -17.02 -9.35 -1.23
N ALA A 59 -18.27 -8.97 -0.97
CA ALA A 59 -18.67 -8.19 0.21
C ALA A 59 -19.34 -9.05 1.32
N ASP A 60 -19.51 -10.35 1.06
CA ASP A 60 -20.15 -11.35 1.92
C ASP A 60 -19.17 -12.09 2.85
N ALA A 61 -17.86 -11.85 2.69
CA ALA A 61 -16.83 -12.38 3.58
C ALA A 61 -16.70 -11.52 4.87
N PRO A 62 -16.01 -11.99 5.93
CA PRO A 62 -15.75 -11.20 7.14
C PRO A 62 -15.00 -9.88 6.92
N ALA A 63 -14.51 -9.66 5.70
CA ALA A 63 -13.87 -8.47 5.18
C ALA A 63 -14.33 -8.29 3.72
N LEU A 64 -14.29 -7.06 3.21
CA LEU A 64 -14.32 -6.83 1.76
C LEU A 64 -13.09 -7.50 1.13
N VAL A 65 -13.28 -8.31 0.10
CA VAL A 65 -12.19 -8.94 -0.65
C VAL A 65 -12.25 -8.48 -2.10
N VAL A 66 -11.18 -7.85 -2.57
CA VAL A 66 -11.05 -7.36 -3.94
C VAL A 66 -10.08 -8.25 -4.71
N ARG A 67 -10.49 -8.75 -5.88
CA ARG A 67 -9.69 -9.63 -6.73
C ARG A 67 -9.37 -9.00 -8.09
N CYS A 68 -8.19 -9.33 -8.59
CA CYS A 68 -7.72 -8.92 -9.91
C CYS A 68 -8.66 -9.45 -11.00
N PRO A 69 -9.14 -8.62 -11.94
CA PRO A 69 -10.02 -9.07 -13.02
C PRO A 69 -9.29 -9.98 -14.02
N SER A 70 -7.95 -9.90 -14.11
CA SER A 70 -7.16 -10.68 -15.08
C SER A 70 -6.77 -12.07 -14.59
N CYS A 71 -6.49 -12.25 -13.29
CA CYS A 71 -6.00 -13.53 -12.76
C CYS A 71 -6.74 -14.03 -11.51
N ALA A 72 -7.77 -13.30 -11.04
CA ALA A 72 -8.55 -13.58 -9.84
C ALA A 72 -7.74 -13.65 -8.52
N ALA A 73 -6.44 -13.32 -8.51
CA ALA A 73 -5.67 -13.21 -7.27
C ALA A 73 -6.27 -12.12 -6.35
N VAL A 74 -6.18 -12.32 -5.04
CA VAL A 74 -6.60 -11.31 -4.06
C VAL A 74 -5.65 -10.13 -4.12
N VAL A 75 -6.18 -8.93 -4.32
CA VAL A 75 -5.44 -7.67 -4.45
C VAL A 75 -5.50 -6.87 -3.15
N LEU A 76 -6.68 -6.76 -2.56
CA LEU A 76 -6.92 -5.96 -1.36
C LEU A 76 -7.92 -6.67 -0.44
N ARG A 77 -7.73 -6.52 0.88
CA ARG A 77 -8.75 -6.87 1.87
C ARG A 77 -8.99 -5.71 2.82
N PHE A 78 -10.24 -5.43 3.15
CA PHE A 78 -10.61 -4.37 4.09
C PHE A 78 -11.65 -4.84 5.09
N SER A 79 -11.43 -4.60 6.38
CA SER A 79 -12.45 -4.81 7.42
C SER A 79 -12.52 -3.65 8.40
N SER A 80 -13.73 -3.41 8.92
CA SER A 80 -14.01 -2.46 9.98
C SER A 80 -14.78 -3.20 11.06
N SER A 81 -14.16 -3.41 12.23
CA SER A 81 -14.80 -4.10 13.36
C SER A 81 -14.20 -3.67 14.70
N GLY A 82 -15.06 -3.44 15.69
CA GLY A 82 -14.63 -3.04 17.05
C GLY A 82 -13.85 -1.72 17.09
N GLY A 83 -14.16 -0.77 16.19
CA GLY A 83 -13.45 0.51 16.09
C GLY A 83 -12.06 0.43 15.43
N VAL A 84 -11.70 -0.72 14.85
CA VAL A 84 -10.41 -0.94 14.19
C VAL A 84 -10.63 -1.10 12.69
N LEU A 85 -9.91 -0.30 11.90
CA LEU A 85 -9.79 -0.47 10.46
C LEU A 85 -8.58 -1.35 10.14
N ARG A 86 -8.76 -2.32 9.24
CA ARG A 86 -7.67 -3.16 8.74
C ARG A 86 -7.66 -3.09 7.22
N LEU A 87 -6.52 -2.74 6.65
CA LEU A 87 -6.28 -2.70 5.22
C LEU A 87 -5.06 -3.56 4.90
N ASP A 88 -5.26 -4.59 4.09
CA ASP A 88 -4.21 -5.46 3.58
C ASP A 88 -4.03 -5.18 2.09
N LEU A 89 -2.81 -4.78 1.72
CA LEU A 89 -2.40 -4.45 0.36
C LEU A 89 -1.32 -5.39 -0.16
N THR A 90 -1.09 -6.56 0.46
CA THR A 90 -0.02 -7.48 0.03
C THR A 90 -0.22 -7.99 -1.40
N GLY A 91 -1.48 -8.04 -1.88
CA GLY A 91 -1.83 -8.39 -3.25
C GLY A 91 -1.72 -7.24 -4.28
N ALA A 92 -1.49 -6.02 -3.80
CA ALA A 92 -1.30 -4.83 -4.62
C ALA A 92 0.18 -4.44 -4.62
N ARG A 93 0.78 -4.39 -5.80
CA ARG A 93 2.17 -3.92 -5.96
C ARG A 93 2.28 -2.41 -5.83
N LEU A 94 1.29 -1.68 -6.35
CA LEU A 94 1.22 -0.23 -6.35
C LEU A 94 -0.24 0.20 -6.40
N ILE A 95 -0.60 1.20 -5.59
CA ILE A 95 -1.84 1.96 -5.72
C ILE A 95 -1.45 3.37 -6.14
N THR A 96 -2.02 3.83 -7.25
CA THR A 96 -1.83 5.21 -7.74
C THR A 96 -3.15 5.94 -7.65
N VAL A 97 -3.15 7.09 -6.99
CA VAL A 97 -4.31 7.97 -6.87
C VAL A 97 -4.04 9.26 -7.62
N GLN A 98 -5.08 9.87 -8.18
CA GLN A 98 -4.98 11.22 -8.74
C GLN A 98 -5.40 12.20 -7.63
N THR A 99 -4.55 13.15 -7.31
CA THR A 99 -4.90 14.26 -6.42
C THR A 99 -5.57 15.34 -7.26
N GLN A 100 -6.75 15.81 -6.86
CA GLN A 100 -7.32 17.03 -7.43
C GLN A 100 -6.49 18.21 -6.90
N GLU A 101 -5.71 18.87 -7.74
CA GLU A 101 -5.20 20.20 -7.40
C GLU A 101 -6.41 21.15 -7.32
N GLY A 102 -6.61 21.78 -6.16
CA GLY A 102 -7.79 22.58 -5.90
C GLY A 102 -8.04 23.61 -7.02
N THR A 103 -9.19 23.50 -7.68
CA THR A 103 -9.79 24.66 -8.35
C THR A 103 -10.32 25.54 -7.23
N THR A 104 -9.53 26.55 -6.88
CA THR A 104 -9.88 27.62 -5.94
C THR A 104 -11.08 28.43 -6.43
#